data_AF-A0A954YNZ0-F1
#
_entry.id   AF-A0A954YNZ0-F1
#
_cell.length_a   1.000
_cell.length_b   1.000
_cell.length_c   1.000
_cell.angle_alpha   90.00
_cell.angle_beta   90.00
_cell.angle_gamma   90.00
#
_symmetry.space_group_name_H-M   'P 1'
#
loop_
_entity.id
_entity.type
_entity.pdbx_description
1 polymer ?
#
loop_
_entity_poly.entity_id
_entity_poly.type
_entity_poly.pdbx_seq_one_letter_code
_entity_poly.pdbx_strand_id
1 'polypeptide(L)'
;MLNRAYRGVICMSALGVAFAIAGCDKRHERLNAPPQGDSDRPHAMGKNFIYMNDNAMLHDSAVADIHFEPHTAELSGLGIRTLMRMGELLSISGGIIRYETDSTDEFLITGRLNSVREFLNAAGFDTANIRVEAGMARSIGIRADDAIFIKQSAPANTAAQSGASTASAPAGPPPAP
;
A
#
# COMPACT_ATOMS: atom_id res chain seq x y z
N MET A 1 -56.81 -21.44 -23.59
CA MET A 1 -57.13 -20.03 -23.92
C MET A 1 -56.78 -19.11 -22.75
N LEU A 2 -55.49 -18.90 -22.44
CA LEU A 2 -55.07 -18.13 -21.24
C LEU A 2 -53.79 -17.29 -21.45
N ASN A 3 -53.57 -16.73 -22.64
CA ASN A 3 -52.30 -16.04 -22.98
C ASN A 3 -52.45 -14.62 -23.58
N ARG A 4 -53.42 -13.81 -23.12
CA ARG A 4 -53.59 -12.42 -23.64
C ARG A 4 -53.52 -11.29 -22.61
N ALA A 5 -53.44 -11.58 -21.30
CA ALA A 5 -53.54 -10.53 -20.27
C ALA A 5 -52.20 -9.86 -19.87
N TYR A 6 -51.03 -10.42 -20.20
CA TYR A 6 -49.74 -9.93 -19.68
C TYR A 6 -48.98 -8.94 -20.59
N ARG A 7 -49.52 -8.59 -21.77
CA ARG A 7 -48.82 -7.71 -22.73
C ARG A 7 -48.93 -6.22 -22.42
N GLY A 8 -49.86 -5.80 -21.56
CA GLY A 8 -50.10 -4.37 -21.27
C GLY A 8 -49.22 -3.76 -20.17
N VAL A 9 -48.64 -4.58 -19.29
CA VAL A 9 -47.95 -4.10 -18.08
C VAL A 9 -46.44 -3.85 -18.32
N ILE A 10 -45.88 -4.39 -19.41
CA ILE A 10 -44.43 -4.35 -19.66
C ILE A 10 -43.98 -2.97 -20.21
N CYS A 11 -44.86 -2.15 -20.79
CA CYS A 11 -44.45 -0.88 -21.40
C CYS A 11 -44.30 0.30 -20.42
N MET A 12 -44.89 0.25 -19.21
CA MET A 12 -44.80 1.39 -18.27
C MET A 12 -43.59 1.37 -17.33
N SER A 13 -42.89 0.25 -17.20
CA SER A 13 -41.69 0.13 -16.35
C SER A 13 -40.39 0.57 -17.05
N ALA A 14 -40.38 0.72 -18.38
CA ALA A 14 -39.18 1.09 -19.13
C ALA A 14 -38.81 2.59 -19.03
N LEU A 15 -39.79 3.47 -18.78
CA LEU A 15 -39.52 4.93 -18.76
C LEU A 15 -38.93 5.44 -17.43
N GLY A 16 -39.15 4.72 -16.32
CA GLY A 16 -38.66 5.14 -15.00
C GLY A 16 -37.17 4.90 -14.77
N VAL A 17 -36.56 3.96 -15.49
CA VAL A 17 -35.13 3.59 -15.31
C VAL A 17 -34.19 4.63 -15.93
N ALA A 18 -34.62 5.36 -16.97
CA ALA A 18 -33.76 6.31 -17.68
C ALA A 18 -33.39 7.57 -16.85
N PHE A 19 -34.24 7.99 -15.90
CA PHE A 19 -33.97 9.19 -15.09
C PHE A 19 -33.04 8.94 -13.89
N ALA A 20 -32.83 7.69 -13.48
CA ALA A 20 -31.94 7.36 -12.37
C ALA A 20 -30.44 7.36 -12.75
N ILE A 21 -30.12 7.38 -14.06
CA ILE A 21 -28.73 7.27 -14.55
C ILE A 21 -28.09 8.65 -14.80
N ALA A 22 -28.88 9.72 -14.91
CA ALA A 22 -28.37 11.07 -15.23
C ALA A 22 -27.89 11.89 -14.01
N GLY A 23 -27.92 11.33 -12.79
CA GLY A 23 -27.69 12.07 -11.54
C GLY A 23 -26.28 12.01 -10.93
N CYS A 24 -25.35 11.22 -11.46
CA CYS A 24 -24.10 10.86 -10.74
C CYS A 24 -22.78 11.36 -11.35
N ASP A 25 -22.76 12.45 -12.12
CA ASP A 25 -21.52 12.88 -12.83
C ASP A 25 -20.95 14.24 -12.40
N LYS A 26 -21.19 14.67 -11.15
CA LYS A 26 -20.44 15.79 -10.56
C LYS A 26 -19.46 15.25 -9.54
N ARG A 27 -18.28 14.82 -10.00
CA ARG A 27 -17.12 14.66 -9.12
C ARG A 27 -16.83 16.03 -8.52
N HIS A 28 -17.25 16.23 -7.27
CA HIS A 28 -16.89 17.42 -6.53
C HIS A 28 -15.37 17.52 -6.51
N GLU A 29 -14.86 18.56 -7.16
CA GLU A 29 -13.45 18.94 -7.13
C GLU A 29 -13.09 19.20 -5.67
N ARG A 30 -12.38 18.25 -5.05
CA ARG A 30 -11.90 18.38 -3.68
C ARG A 30 -10.77 19.40 -3.70
N LEU A 31 -11.13 20.68 -3.54
CA LEU A 31 -10.26 21.85 -3.72
C LEU A 31 -8.99 21.84 -2.83
N ASN A 32 -8.86 20.93 -1.86
CA ASN A 32 -7.70 20.84 -0.95
C ASN A 32 -7.32 19.41 -0.50
N ALA A 33 -7.99 18.35 -0.98
CA ALA A 33 -7.53 17.00 -0.63
C ALA A 33 -6.48 16.59 -1.67
N PRO A 34 -5.26 16.18 -1.27
CA PRO A 34 -4.31 15.60 -2.21
C PRO A 34 -5.03 14.49 -2.98
N PRO A 35 -4.90 14.44 -4.32
CA PRO A 35 -5.62 13.48 -5.15
C PRO A 35 -5.32 12.07 -4.63
N GLN A 36 -6.33 11.45 -4.03
CA GLN A 36 -6.28 10.05 -3.59
C GLN A 36 -6.50 9.21 -4.85
N GLY A 37 -5.44 8.99 -5.61
CA GLY A 37 -5.50 8.19 -6.85
C GLY A 37 -4.54 8.66 -7.93
N ASP A 38 -4.57 7.96 -9.06
CA ASP A 38 -3.81 8.32 -10.24
C ASP A 38 -4.42 9.58 -10.85
N SER A 39 -3.62 10.64 -11.01
CA SER A 39 -4.03 11.85 -11.73
C SER A 39 -3.35 11.86 -13.09
N ASP A 40 -4.06 12.32 -14.12
CA ASP A 40 -3.47 12.53 -15.46
C ASP A 40 -2.31 13.56 -15.45
N ARG A 41 -2.15 14.27 -14.32
CA ARG A 41 -1.10 15.24 -14.05
C ARG A 41 -0.47 14.96 -12.69
N PRO A 42 0.43 13.96 -12.57
CA PRO A 42 1.10 13.70 -11.32
C PRO A 42 1.96 14.90 -10.93
N HIS A 43 1.93 15.27 -9.65
CA HIS A 43 2.77 16.35 -9.14
C HIS A 43 4.25 15.94 -9.22
N ALA A 44 5.16 16.87 -9.55
CA ALA A 44 6.59 16.59 -9.71
C ALA A 44 7.22 15.93 -8.47
N MET A 45 6.77 16.31 -7.27
CA MET A 45 7.23 15.71 -6.00
C MET A 45 6.73 14.29 -5.76
N GLY A 46 5.67 13.85 -6.45
CA GLY A 46 5.08 12.51 -6.25
C GLY A 46 6.08 11.38 -6.50
N LYS A 47 6.99 11.57 -7.47
CA LYS A 47 8.04 10.59 -7.77
C LYS A 47 8.97 10.32 -6.58
N ASN A 48 9.35 11.37 -5.83
CA ASN A 48 10.22 11.21 -4.66
C ASN A 48 9.53 10.44 -3.53
N PHE A 49 8.22 10.68 -3.34
CA PHE A 49 7.44 9.97 -2.33
C PHE A 49 7.30 8.48 -2.63
N ILE A 50 7.20 8.10 -3.91
CA ILE A 50 7.15 6.68 -4.29
C ILE A 50 8.42 5.96 -3.84
N TYR A 51 9.60 6.51 -4.15
CA TYR A 51 10.86 5.90 -3.71
C TYR A 51 11.02 5.86 -2.19
N MET A 52 10.59 6.91 -1.48
CA MET A 52 10.62 6.90 -0.02
C MET A 52 9.69 5.82 0.56
N ASN A 53 8.51 5.66 -0.02
CA ASN A 53 7.54 4.64 0.38
C ASN A 53 8.04 3.22 0.07
N ASP A 54 8.64 3.00 -1.10
CA ASP A 54 9.22 1.71 -1.47
C ASP A 54 10.39 1.35 -0.56
N ASN A 55 11.26 2.31 -0.23
CA ASN A 55 12.35 2.10 0.72
C ASN A 55 11.82 1.77 2.12
N ALA A 56 10.81 2.50 2.59
CA ALA A 56 10.17 2.22 3.87
C ALA A 56 9.56 0.81 3.89
N MET A 57 8.88 0.42 2.81
CA MET A 57 8.26 -0.90 2.67
C MET A 57 9.29 -2.02 2.58
N LEU A 58 10.43 -1.82 1.90
CA LEU A 58 11.55 -2.76 1.92
C LEU A 58 12.15 -2.91 3.31
N HIS A 59 12.27 -1.82 4.06
CA HIS A 59 12.81 -1.86 5.41
C HIS A 59 11.90 -2.56 6.42
N ASP A 60 10.59 -2.34 6.32
CA ASP A 60 9.59 -2.92 7.21
C ASP A 60 9.29 -4.37 6.82
N SER A 61 9.10 -4.62 5.52
CA SER A 61 8.78 -5.91 4.90
C SER A 61 7.79 -6.73 5.74
N ALA A 62 6.72 -6.07 6.22
CA ALA A 62 5.76 -6.67 7.12
C ALA A 62 4.32 -6.52 6.62
N VAL A 63 3.52 -7.52 6.95
CA VAL A 63 2.08 -7.59 6.69
C VAL A 63 1.41 -7.72 8.05
N ALA A 64 0.56 -6.76 8.40
CA ALA A 64 -0.25 -6.79 9.61
C ALA A 64 -1.69 -7.27 9.37
N ASP A 65 -2.45 -7.49 10.44
CA ASP A 65 -3.86 -7.92 10.43
C ASP A 65 -4.78 -7.09 9.51
N ILE A 66 -4.48 -5.80 9.31
CA ILE A 66 -5.23 -4.89 8.44
C ILE A 66 -5.22 -5.29 6.95
N HIS A 67 -4.31 -6.18 6.55
CA HIS A 67 -4.19 -6.68 5.19
C HIS A 67 -5.06 -7.90 4.91
N PHE A 68 -5.78 -8.38 5.92
CA PHE A 68 -6.69 -9.51 5.82
C PHE A 68 -8.12 -9.07 6.15
N GLU A 69 -9.10 -9.83 5.67
CA GLU A 69 -10.47 -9.69 6.14
C GLU A 69 -10.57 -10.12 7.62
N PRO A 70 -11.40 -9.47 8.45
CA PRO A 70 -11.49 -9.75 9.88
C PRO A 70 -11.80 -11.23 10.18
N HIS A 71 -11.05 -11.84 11.11
CA HIS A 71 -11.21 -13.24 11.53
C HIS A 71 -11.06 -14.30 10.42
N THR A 72 -10.56 -13.93 9.25
CA THR A 72 -10.30 -14.87 8.16
C THR A 72 -8.85 -14.82 7.71
N ALA A 73 -8.48 -15.80 6.89
CA ALA A 73 -7.20 -15.83 6.19
C ALA A 73 -7.26 -15.16 4.81
N GLU A 74 -8.40 -14.61 4.40
CA GLU A 74 -8.56 -13.99 3.08
C GLU A 74 -7.89 -12.62 3.05
N LEU A 75 -7.21 -12.32 1.95
CA LEU A 75 -6.55 -11.03 1.77
C LEU A 75 -7.58 -9.95 1.44
N SER A 76 -7.48 -8.81 2.11
CA SER A 76 -8.27 -7.64 1.76
C SER A 76 -7.74 -6.99 0.47
N GLY A 77 -8.53 -6.12 -0.15
CA GLY A 77 -8.07 -5.35 -1.32
C GLY A 77 -6.83 -4.49 -1.04
N LEU A 78 -6.62 -4.08 0.21
CA LEU A 78 -5.39 -3.41 0.64
C LEU A 78 -4.23 -4.41 0.67
N GLY A 79 -4.42 -5.58 1.30
CA GLY A 79 -3.41 -6.64 1.36
C GLY A 79 -2.91 -7.07 -0.01
N ILE A 80 -3.82 -7.25 -0.97
CA ILE A 80 -3.48 -7.60 -2.36
C ILE A 80 -2.55 -6.55 -2.99
N ARG A 81 -2.89 -5.26 -2.88
CA ARG A 81 -2.07 -4.19 -3.47
C ARG A 81 -0.70 -4.10 -2.81
N THR A 82 -0.65 -4.17 -1.48
CA THR A 82 0.60 -4.10 -0.74
C THR A 82 1.50 -5.28 -1.08
N LEU A 83 0.97 -6.52 -1.09
CA LEU A 83 1.72 -7.72 -1.44
C LEU A 83 2.20 -7.72 -2.89
N MET A 84 1.40 -7.22 -3.82
CA MET A 84 1.80 -7.07 -5.22
C MET A 84 3.02 -6.15 -5.33
N ARG A 85 2.98 -4.99 -4.67
CA ARG A 85 4.10 -4.06 -4.67
C ARG A 85 5.33 -4.61 -3.94
N MET A 86 5.15 -5.29 -2.81
CA MET A 86 6.25 -5.97 -2.11
C MET A 86 6.88 -7.06 -2.99
N GLY A 87 6.06 -7.87 -3.66
CA GLY A 87 6.52 -8.91 -4.58
C GLY A 87 7.38 -8.35 -5.70
N GLU A 88 6.97 -7.22 -6.30
CA GLU A 88 7.78 -6.51 -7.30
C GLU A 88 9.14 -6.08 -6.75
N LEU A 89 9.17 -5.43 -5.59
CA LEU A 89 10.41 -4.94 -4.98
C LEU A 89 11.34 -6.10 -4.57
N LEU A 90 10.79 -7.14 -3.95
CA LEU A 90 11.54 -8.30 -3.48
C LEU A 90 11.91 -9.28 -4.59
N SER A 91 11.28 -9.21 -5.77
CA SER A 91 11.70 -10.02 -6.93
C SER A 91 13.13 -9.71 -7.37
N ILE A 92 13.58 -8.48 -7.12
CA ILE A 92 14.92 -8.01 -7.48
C ILE A 92 15.91 -8.30 -6.35
N SER A 93 15.54 -8.02 -5.11
CA SER A 93 16.45 -8.09 -3.95
C SER A 93 16.43 -9.42 -3.20
N GLY A 94 15.39 -10.24 -3.39
CA GLY A 94 15.00 -11.27 -2.43
C GLY A 94 14.57 -10.68 -1.09
N GLY A 95 14.15 -11.54 -0.15
CA GLY A 95 13.90 -11.11 1.22
C GLY A 95 12.93 -11.99 2.01
N ILE A 96 12.44 -11.43 3.11
CA ILE A 96 11.50 -12.08 4.03
C ILE A 96 10.33 -11.13 4.26
N ILE A 97 9.13 -11.56 3.90
CA ILE A 97 7.88 -10.91 4.29
C ILE A 97 7.48 -11.49 5.64
N ARG A 98 7.30 -10.61 6.63
CA ARG A 98 6.92 -10.99 7.99
C ARG A 98 5.44 -10.73 8.22
N TYR A 99 4.75 -11.69 8.80
CA TYR A 99 3.38 -11.49 9.26
C TYR A 99 3.38 -11.12 10.75
N GLU A 100 2.97 -9.88 11.03
CA GLU A 100 2.90 -9.30 12.38
C GLU A 100 1.45 -9.30 12.87
N THR A 101 1.22 -9.90 14.02
CA THR A 101 -0.12 -10.06 14.59
C THR A 101 -0.04 -10.16 16.10
N ASP A 102 -1.07 -9.63 16.76
CA ASP A 102 -1.29 -9.80 18.20
C ASP A 102 -2.15 -11.05 18.50
N SER A 103 -2.65 -11.73 17.46
CA SER A 103 -3.43 -12.96 17.61
C SER A 103 -2.56 -14.11 18.14
N THR A 104 -3.15 -14.94 18.99
CA THR A 104 -2.54 -16.19 19.48
C THR A 104 -3.13 -17.44 18.81
N ASP A 105 -4.07 -17.27 17.88
CA ASP A 105 -4.70 -18.38 17.16
C ASP A 105 -3.77 -18.92 16.06
N GLU A 106 -3.11 -20.05 16.36
CA GLU A 106 -2.16 -20.70 15.46
C GLU A 106 -2.77 -21.13 14.12
N PHE A 107 -4.06 -21.51 14.09
CA PHE A 107 -4.73 -21.90 12.86
C PHE A 107 -4.93 -20.70 11.95
N LEU A 108 -5.36 -19.57 12.52
CA LEU A 108 -5.54 -18.33 11.78
C LEU A 108 -4.20 -17.80 11.26
N ILE A 109 -3.15 -17.81 12.09
CA ILE A 109 -1.79 -17.39 11.72
C ILE A 109 -1.29 -18.24 10.54
N THR A 110 -1.40 -19.56 10.65
CA THR A 110 -0.96 -20.48 9.60
C THR A 110 -1.75 -20.28 8.32
N GLY A 111 -3.07 -20.11 8.42
CA GLY A 111 -3.94 -19.81 7.28
C GLY A 111 -3.50 -18.53 6.56
N ARG A 112 -3.26 -17.44 7.29
CA ARG A 112 -2.83 -16.17 6.73
C ARG A 112 -1.46 -16.25 6.06
N LEU A 113 -0.49 -16.93 6.69
CA LEU A 113 0.81 -17.18 6.08
C LEU A 113 0.69 -17.96 4.77
N ASN A 114 -0.19 -18.97 4.71
CA ASN A 114 -0.43 -19.75 3.50
C ASN A 114 -1.09 -18.89 2.41
N SER A 115 -2.11 -18.08 2.74
CA SER A 115 -2.74 -17.15 1.80
C SER A 115 -1.73 -16.19 1.17
N VAL A 116 -0.77 -15.68 1.94
CA VAL A 116 0.30 -14.82 1.42
C VAL A 116 1.18 -15.58 0.42
N ARG A 117 1.62 -16.79 0.76
CA ARG A 117 2.45 -17.63 -0.13
C ARG A 117 1.72 -18.01 -1.41
N GLU A 118 0.46 -18.44 -1.28
CA GLU A 118 -0.39 -18.80 -2.41
C GLU A 118 -0.62 -17.61 -3.32
N PHE A 119 -0.90 -16.43 -2.77
CA PHE A 119 -1.05 -15.19 -3.54
C PHE A 119 0.22 -14.83 -4.30
N LEU A 120 1.39 -14.84 -3.64
CA LEU A 120 2.67 -14.52 -4.30
C LEU A 120 2.99 -15.49 -5.43
N ASN A 121 2.76 -16.79 -5.20
CA ASN A 121 2.94 -17.83 -6.21
C ASN A 121 1.97 -17.65 -7.40
N ALA A 122 0.69 -17.38 -7.11
CA ALA A 122 -0.34 -17.15 -8.14
C ALA A 122 -0.06 -15.88 -8.96
N ALA A 123 0.54 -14.86 -8.35
CA ALA A 123 0.98 -13.64 -9.02
C ALA A 123 2.28 -13.82 -9.84
N GLY A 124 2.91 -15.01 -9.80
CA GLY A 124 4.11 -15.34 -10.57
C GLY A 124 5.43 -14.88 -9.94
N PHE A 125 5.43 -14.50 -8.66
CA PHE A 125 6.67 -14.16 -7.96
C PHE A 125 7.45 -15.41 -7.54
N ASP A 126 8.77 -15.35 -7.62
CA ASP A 126 9.64 -16.47 -7.24
C ASP A 126 9.70 -16.65 -5.72
N THR A 127 8.92 -17.61 -5.23
CA THR A 127 8.86 -17.99 -3.81
C THR A 127 10.16 -18.60 -3.27
N ALA A 128 11.12 -18.97 -4.13
CA ALA A 128 12.45 -19.38 -3.67
C ALA A 128 13.26 -18.20 -3.13
N ASN A 129 13.04 -16.98 -3.66
CA ASN A 129 13.74 -15.76 -3.26
C ASN A 129 13.00 -14.97 -2.17
N ILE A 130 11.68 -15.20 -2.03
CA ILE A 130 10.82 -14.49 -1.08
C ILE A 130 10.31 -15.48 -0.04
N ARG A 131 10.80 -15.34 1.20
CA ARG A 131 10.33 -16.16 2.33
C ARG A 131 9.18 -15.46 3.03
N VAL A 132 8.24 -16.23 3.58
CA VAL A 132 7.11 -15.70 4.36
C VAL A 132 7.10 -16.37 5.73
N GLU A 133 7.26 -15.58 6.78
CA GLU A 133 7.45 -16.03 8.16
C GLU A 133 6.56 -15.23 9.12
N ALA A 134 6.15 -15.81 10.25
CA ALA A 134 5.53 -15.04 11.33
C ALA A 134 6.61 -14.33 12.16
N GLY A 135 6.33 -13.11 12.59
CA GLY A 135 7.22 -12.35 13.47
C GLY A 135 7.05 -10.85 13.34
N MET A 136 7.60 -10.13 14.31
CA MET A 136 7.63 -8.67 14.30
C MET A 136 8.45 -8.14 13.12
N ALA A 137 8.00 -7.05 12.52
CA ALA A 137 8.80 -6.30 11.57
C ALA A 137 10.16 -5.98 12.19
N ARG A 138 11.23 -6.53 11.61
CA ARG A 138 12.59 -6.27 12.06
C ARG A 138 13.39 -5.84 10.86
N SER A 139 13.88 -4.60 10.91
CA SER A 139 15.01 -4.25 10.08
C SER A 139 16.14 -5.23 10.44
N ILE A 140 16.90 -5.68 9.43
CA ILE A 140 18.03 -6.61 9.64
C ILE A 140 19.03 -6.03 10.66
N GLY A 141 18.96 -4.72 10.93
CA GLY A 141 19.93 -4.00 11.73
C GLY A 141 21.27 -3.99 11.01
N ILE A 142 22.09 -2.98 11.26
CA ILE A 142 23.50 -3.10 10.92
C ILE A 142 24.11 -3.96 12.03
N ARG A 143 24.82 -5.03 11.67
CA ARG A 143 25.58 -5.81 12.67
C ARG A 143 26.50 -4.86 13.40
N ALA A 144 26.67 -5.02 14.71
CA ALA A 144 27.50 -4.11 15.50
C ALA A 144 28.91 -3.92 14.89
N ASP A 145 29.48 -5.00 14.36
CA ASP A 145 30.79 -4.99 13.69
C ASP A 145 30.78 -4.12 12.42
N ASP A 146 29.75 -4.26 11.57
CA ASP A 146 29.59 -3.45 10.36
C ASP A 146 29.37 -1.97 10.72
N ALA A 147 28.62 -1.69 11.79
CA ALA A 147 28.39 -0.33 12.27
C ALA A 147 29.70 0.31 12.77
N ILE A 148 30.54 -0.46 13.47
CA ILE A 148 31.87 -0.02 13.91
C ILE A 148 32.77 0.23 12.70
N PHE A 149 32.78 -0.68 11.72
CA PHE A 149 33.55 -0.52 10.49
C PHE A 149 33.12 0.72 9.70
N ILE A 150 31.83 0.94 9.50
CA ILE A 150 31.29 2.15 8.84
C ILE A 150 31.70 3.41 9.61
N LYS A 151 31.61 3.39 10.94
CA LYS A 151 32.02 4.51 11.79
C LYS A 151 33.52 4.82 11.70
N GLN A 152 34.37 3.80 11.60
CA GLN A 152 35.83 3.95 11.50
C GLN A 152 36.29 4.33 10.08
N SER A 153 35.57 3.87 9.05
CA SER A 153 35.88 4.12 7.64
C SER A 153 35.35 5.46 7.12
N ALA A 154 34.40 6.08 7.84
CA ALA A 154 33.93 7.42 7.53
C ALA A 154 35.06 8.46 7.71
N PRO A 155 35.45 9.20 6.66
CA PRO A 155 36.48 10.23 6.79
C PRO A 155 36.03 11.33 7.76
N ALA A 156 36.95 11.82 8.60
CA ALA A 156 36.71 12.79 9.67
C ALA A 156 36.03 14.10 9.20
N ASN A 157 36.02 14.38 7.90
CA ASN A 157 35.38 15.55 7.31
C ASN A 157 33.85 15.43 7.13
N THR A 158 33.25 14.27 7.39
CA THR A 158 31.79 14.05 7.23
C THR A 158 30.97 14.56 8.43
N ALA A 159 31.63 14.83 9.57
CA ALA A 159 30.98 15.34 10.78
C ALA A 159 30.39 16.77 10.60
N ALA A 160 30.78 17.51 9.56
CA ALA A 160 30.32 18.88 9.32
C ALA A 160 28.96 18.98 8.58
N GLN A 161 28.44 17.90 7.98
CA GLN A 161 27.20 17.93 7.19
C GLN A 161 25.95 17.40 7.92
N SER A 162 26.09 16.84 9.13
CA SER A 162 24.96 16.23 9.85
C SER A 162 24.14 17.22 10.70
N GLY A 163 24.35 18.54 10.56
CA GLY A 163 23.80 19.55 11.48
C GLY A 163 23.16 20.79 10.86
N ALA A 164 22.95 20.86 9.54
CA ALA A 164 22.40 22.06 8.89
C ALA A 164 21.03 21.80 8.23
N SER A 165 20.09 21.23 8.98
CA SER A 165 18.65 21.37 8.68
C SER A 165 18.12 22.55 9.49
N THR A 166 18.68 23.74 9.29
CA THR A 166 18.06 24.97 9.77
C THR A 166 16.79 25.16 8.96
N ALA A 167 15.65 24.92 9.60
CA ALA A 167 14.35 25.23 9.06
C ALA A 167 14.31 26.70 8.62
N SER A 168 14.50 26.95 7.33
CA SER A 168 14.10 28.21 6.72
C SER A 168 12.57 28.21 6.71
N ALA A 169 11.98 28.77 7.77
CA ALA A 169 10.57 29.12 7.77
C ALA A 169 10.27 29.97 6.51
N PRO A 170 9.31 29.58 5.67
CA PRO A 170 8.91 30.44 4.56
C PRO A 170 8.33 31.73 5.16
N ALA A 171 8.92 32.86 4.78
CA ALA A 171 8.37 34.17 5.09
C ALA A 171 6.92 34.21 4.60
N GLY A 172 5.98 34.41 5.53
CA GLY A 172 4.57 34.51 5.20
C GLY A 172 4.31 35.63 4.18
N PRO A 173 3.29 35.48 3.32
CA PRO A 173 2.95 36.53 2.36
C PRO A 173 2.59 37.83 3.10
N PRO A 174 2.96 39.00 2.56
CA PRO A 174 2.61 40.28 3.15
C PRO A 174 1.09 40.44 3.24
N PRO A 175 0.57 41.11 4.28
CA PRO A 175 -0.87 41.38 4.39
C PRO A 175 -1.34 42.22 3.19
N ALA A 176 -2.51 41.85 2.66
CA ALA A 176 -3.17 42.59 1.58
C ALA A 176 -3.65 43.97 2.08
N PRO A 177 -3.65 45.00 1.21
CA PRO A 177 -4.15 46.34 1.55
C PRO A 177 -5.67 46.38 1.75
#